data_AF-A0A838J3A0-F1
#
_entry.id   AF-A0A838J3A0-F1
#
_cell.length_a   1.000
_cell.length_b   1.000
_cell.length_c   1.000
_cell.angle_alpha   90.00
_cell.angle_beta   90.00
_cell.angle_gamma   90.00
#
_symmetry.space_group_name_H-M   'P 1'
#
loop_
_entity.id
_entity.type
_entity.pdbx_description
1 polymer ?
#
loop_
_entity_poly.entity_id
_entity_poly.type
_entity_poly.pdbx_seq_one_letter_code
_entity_poly.pdbx_strand_id
1 'polypeptide(L)'
;MGYVAIIKEQGYRFGKQAVMWAKPRLRTPAQCERWSHIVAIAHNHLVLARDVVEVLLHPWESKHRPPTPQQVRRGMNIGKAKRFPVVRKTPKLPNLIPR
;
A
#
# COMPACT_ATOMS: atom_id res chain seq x y z
N MET A 1 -23.63 6.16 -1.99
CA MET A 1 -22.56 5.60 -2.84
C MET A 1 -21.50 6.66 -3.05
N GLY A 2 -20.46 6.68 -2.23
CA GLY A 2 -19.41 7.69 -2.27
C GLY A 2 -18.16 7.11 -1.65
N TYR A 3 -17.28 6.58 -2.49
CA TYR A 3 -15.96 6.13 -2.08
C TYR A 3 -15.12 7.35 -1.67
N VAL A 4 -14.08 7.10 -0.87
CA VAL A 4 -13.08 8.08 -0.38
C VAL A 4 -13.41 8.79 0.94
N ALA A 5 -13.70 8.02 1.99
CA ALA A 5 -13.39 8.45 3.37
C ALA A 5 -11.96 8.04 3.73
N ILE A 6 -10.95 8.58 3.03
CA ILE A 6 -9.53 8.39 3.41
C ILE A 6 -9.02 9.59 4.25
N ILE A 7 -9.74 10.71 4.28
CA ILE A 7 -9.15 11.98 4.70
C ILE A 7 -9.54 12.35 6.14
N LYS A 8 -8.94 11.65 7.11
CA LYS A 8 -8.55 12.26 8.38
C LYS A 8 -7.03 12.14 8.51
N GLU A 9 -6.42 12.99 9.34
CA GLU A 9 -4.98 12.98 9.68
C GLU A 9 -4.43 11.56 9.92
N GLN A 10 -5.24 10.68 10.52
CA GLN A 10 -4.86 9.30 10.82
C GLN A 10 -4.60 8.44 9.57
N GLY A 11 -5.37 8.62 8.50
CA GLY A 11 -5.17 7.88 7.24
C GLY A 11 -3.87 8.28 6.55
N TYR A 12 -3.57 9.59 6.57
CA TYR A 12 -2.32 10.14 6.04
C TYR A 12 -1.09 9.67 6.82
N ARG A 13 -1.13 9.71 8.15
CA ARG A 13 -0.07 9.17 9.03
C ARG A 13 0.16 7.68 8.77
N PHE A 14 -0.92 6.91 8.72
CA PHE A 14 -0.86 5.48 8.43
C PHE A 14 -0.23 5.19 7.06
N GLY A 15 -0.63 5.92 6.02
CA GLY A 15 -0.08 5.77 4.67
C GLY A 15 1.44 5.97 4.64
N LYS A 16 1.95 7.03 5.29
CA LYS A 16 3.38 7.30 5.37
C LYS A 16 4.17 6.23 6.13
N GLN A 17 3.64 5.75 7.26
CA GLN A 17 4.38 4.86 8.17
C GLN A 17 4.23 3.38 7.80
N ALA A 18 3.00 2.91 7.59
CA ALA A 18 2.69 1.49 7.48
C ALA A 18 2.66 0.99 6.02
N VAL A 19 2.20 1.83 5.10
CA VAL A 19 2.14 1.52 3.65
C VAL A 19 3.34 2.12 2.91
N MET A 20 4.29 2.72 3.64
CA MET A 20 5.57 3.22 3.13
C MET A 20 5.43 4.27 2.03
N TRP A 21 4.38 5.10 2.05
CA TRP A 21 4.14 6.13 1.02
C TRP A 21 5.40 6.98 0.77
N ALA A 22 6.09 7.43 1.81
CA ALA A 22 7.25 8.31 1.67
C ALA A 22 8.59 7.58 1.37
N LYS A 23 8.59 6.24 1.29
CA LYS A 23 9.81 5.44 1.18
C LYS A 23 10.44 5.35 -0.22
N PRO A 24 9.69 5.28 -1.34
CA PRO A 24 10.32 5.06 -2.64
C PRO A 24 11.04 6.31 -3.11
N ARG A 25 12.20 6.11 -3.74
CA ARG A 25 12.99 7.17 -4.38
C ARG A 25 12.49 7.36 -5.81
N LEU A 26 11.37 8.06 -5.96
CA LEU A 26 10.75 8.37 -7.25
C LEU A 26 11.40 9.64 -7.83
N ARG A 27 11.63 9.68 -9.15
CA ARG A 27 12.36 10.75 -9.82
C ARG A 27 11.51 11.56 -10.79
N THR A 28 10.31 11.09 -11.14
CA THR A 28 9.42 11.78 -12.08
C THR A 28 8.01 11.95 -11.51
N PRO A 29 7.26 13.00 -11.90
CA PRO A 29 5.89 13.21 -11.44
C PRO A 29 4.98 12.00 -11.72
N ALA A 30 5.09 11.41 -12.92
CA ALA A 30 4.32 10.22 -13.29
C ALA A 30 4.66 8.98 -12.42
N GLN A 31 5.88 8.87 -11.90
CA GLN A 31 6.24 7.82 -10.95
C GLN A 31 5.57 8.05 -9.59
N CYS A 32 5.52 9.30 -9.12
CA CYS A 32 4.83 9.70 -7.87
C CYS A 32 3.32 9.42 -7.92
N GLU A 33 2.69 9.72 -9.05
CA GLU A 33 1.27 9.44 -9.28
C GLU A 33 0.99 7.94 -9.25
N ARG A 34 1.73 7.14 -10.03
CA ARG A 34 1.59 5.68 -10.02
C ARG A 34 1.80 5.07 -8.63
N TRP A 35 2.77 5.58 -7.88
CA TRP A 35 2.98 5.13 -6.51
C TRP A 35 1.81 5.48 -5.59
N SER A 36 1.23 6.68 -5.74
CA SER A 36 0.05 7.09 -4.98
C SER A 36 -1.14 6.16 -5.28
N HIS A 37 -1.33 5.74 -6.53
CA HIS A 37 -2.34 4.74 -6.89
C HIS A 37 -2.08 3.38 -6.21
N ILE A 38 -0.84 2.90 -6.19
CA ILE A 38 -0.48 1.65 -5.49
C ILE A 38 -0.81 1.75 -4.00
N VAL A 39 -0.46 2.87 -3.35
CA VAL A 39 -0.74 3.10 -1.93
C VAL A 39 -2.25 3.14 -1.67
N ALA A 40 -3.03 3.79 -2.55
CA ALA A 40 -4.49 3.84 -2.45
C ALA A 40 -5.13 2.44 -2.56
N ILE A 41 -4.67 1.63 -3.52
CA ILE A 41 -5.12 0.24 -3.68
C ILE A 41 -4.81 -0.58 -2.42
N ALA A 42 -3.59 -0.49 -1.90
CA ALA A 42 -3.21 -1.19 -0.67
C ALA A 42 -4.05 -0.74 0.54
N HIS A 43 -4.38 0.55 0.64
CA HIS A 43 -5.29 1.05 1.67
C HIS A 43 -6.70 0.47 1.52
N ASN A 44 -7.24 0.46 0.30
CA ASN A 44 -8.55 -0.12 0.03
C ASN A 44 -8.60 -1.61 0.37
N HIS A 45 -7.56 -2.38 0.06
CA HIS A 45 -7.47 -3.78 0.47
C HIS A 45 -7.56 -3.95 1.99
N LEU A 46 -6.93 -3.09 2.77
CA LEU A 46 -7.02 -3.15 4.23
C LEU A 46 -8.41 -2.79 4.75
N VAL A 47 -9.09 -1.82 4.12
CA VAL A 47 -10.46 -1.45 4.48
C VAL A 47 -11.43 -2.58 4.15
N LEU A 48 -11.31 -3.19 2.97
CA LEU A 48 -12.16 -4.30 2.54
C LEU A 48 -11.88 -5.58 3.32
N ALA A 49 -10.63 -5.86 3.65
CA ALA A 49 -10.26 -7.08 4.36
C ALA A 49 -10.69 -7.09 5.83
N ARG A 50 -11.15 -5.96 6.35
CA ARG A 50 -11.68 -5.83 7.70
C ARG A 50 -12.79 -6.84 8.00
N ASP A 51 -13.61 -7.11 6.98
CA ASP A 51 -14.71 -8.09 6.91
C ASP A 51 -14.30 -9.53 7.21
N VAL A 52 -13.07 -9.88 6.83
CA VAL A 52 -12.66 -11.27 6.57
C VAL A 52 -11.41 -11.70 7.34
N VAL A 53 -10.61 -10.75 7.83
CA VAL A 53 -9.38 -11.04 8.57
C VAL A 53 -9.67 -11.08 10.07
N GLU A 54 -9.24 -12.16 10.73
CA GLU A 54 -9.17 -12.18 12.18
C GLU A 54 -8.08 -11.21 12.65
N VAL A 55 -8.52 -10.10 13.25
CA VAL A 55 -7.63 -9.00 13.61
C VAL A 55 -6.90 -9.31 14.90
N LEU A 56 -5.57 -9.27 14.85
CA LEU A 56 -4.73 -9.34 16.04
C LEU A 56 -4.76 -7.99 16.78
N LEU A 57 -5.39 -7.98 17.94
CA LEU A 57 -5.48 -6.82 18.85
C LEU A 57 -4.48 -6.98 20.00
N HIS A 58 -3.93 -5.86 20.47
CA HIS A 58 -3.19 -5.88 21.72
C HIS A 58 -4.16 -5.93 22.92
N PRO A 59 -3.73 -6.40 24.11
CA PRO A 59 -4.63 -6.57 25.27
C PRO A 59 -5.36 -5.31 25.71
N TRP A 60 -4.77 -4.13 25.50
CA TRP A 60 -5.33 -2.83 25.86
C TRP A 60 -6.12 -2.17 24.72
N GLU A 61 -6.16 -2.77 23.52
CA GLU A 61 -6.90 -2.21 22.40
C GLU A 61 -8.38 -2.55 22.50
N SER A 62 -9.25 -1.54 22.35
CA SER A 62 -10.70 -1.73 22.42
C SER A 62 -11.21 -2.66 21.30
N LYS A 63 -12.00 -3.66 21.72
CA LYS A 63 -12.72 -4.60 20.85
C LYS A 63 -14.08 -4.08 20.37
N HIS A 64 -14.59 -3.01 21.00
CA HIS A 64 -15.95 -2.50 20.75
C HIS A 64 -16.04 -1.59 19.52
N ARG A 65 -14.90 -1.30 18.89
CA ARG A 65 -14.84 -0.43 17.71
C ARG A 65 -14.41 -1.23 16.48
N PRO A 66 -14.82 -0.76 15.30
CA PRO A 66 -14.18 -1.09 14.04
C PRO A 66 -12.65 -1.25 14.12
N PRO A 67 -12.08 -2.41 13.70
CA PRO A 67 -10.64 -2.52 13.58
C PRO A 67 -10.10 -1.53 12.55
N THR A 68 -9.03 -0.85 12.93
CA THR A 68 -8.33 0.12 12.08
C THR A 68 -7.50 -0.61 11.00
N PRO A 69 -7.17 0.06 9.88
CA PRO A 69 -6.33 -0.54 8.83
C PRO A 69 -4.99 -1.10 9.34
N GLN A 70 -4.42 -0.51 10.40
CA GLN A 70 -3.19 -1.01 11.01
C GLN A 70 -3.40 -2.34 11.75
N GLN A 71 -4.51 -2.47 12.46
CA GLN A 71 -4.86 -3.70 13.17
C GLN A 71 -5.17 -4.81 12.16
N VAL A 72 -5.93 -4.51 11.09
CA VAL A 72 -6.16 -5.45 9.98
C VAL A 72 -4.85 -5.90 9.34
N ARG A 73 -3.93 -4.96 9.05
CA ARG A 73 -2.60 -5.28 8.50
C ARG A 73 -1.80 -6.24 9.41
N ARG A 74 -1.94 -6.10 10.73
CA ARG A 74 -1.28 -6.98 11.71
C ARG A 74 -1.88 -8.39 11.68
N GLY A 75 -3.21 -8.52 11.57
CA GLY A 75 -3.90 -9.81 11.40
C GLY A 75 -3.58 -10.52 10.08
N MET A 76 -3.33 -9.77 9.01
CA MET A 76 -2.94 -10.34 7.71
C MET A 76 -1.56 -11.03 7.70
N ASN A 77 -0.75 -10.89 8.76
CA ASN A 77 0.60 -11.45 8.87
C ASN A 77 1.46 -11.23 7.60
N ILE A 78 1.42 -10.02 7.04
CA ILE A 78 2.15 -9.68 5.82
C ILE A 78 3.64 -9.75 6.12
N GLY A 79 4.28 -10.85 5.71
CA GLY A 79 5.72 -11.03 5.85
C GLY A 79 6.52 -9.93 5.16
N LYS A 80 7.82 -9.83 5.46
CA LYS A 80 8.69 -8.93 4.69
C LYS A 80 8.66 -9.38 3.23
N ALA A 81 8.21 -8.51 2.34
CA ALA A 81 8.26 -8.78 0.90
C ALA A 81 9.70 -9.18 0.55
N LYS A 82 9.87 -10.32 -0.14
CA LYS A 82 11.14 -10.62 -0.80
C LYS A 82 11.44 -9.41 -1.67
N ARG A 83 12.58 -8.76 -1.43
CA ARG A 83 12.98 -7.59 -2.21
C ARG A 83 13.15 -8.08 -3.64
N PHE A 84 12.15 -7.82 -4.50
CA PHE A 84 12.27 -8.15 -5.90
C PHE A 84 13.52 -7.45 -6.43
N PRO A 85 14.45 -8.16 -7.07
CA PRO A 85 15.64 -7.53 -7.61
C PRO A 85 15.20 -6.42 -8.56
N VAL A 86 15.78 -5.23 -8.41
CA VAL A 86 15.50 -4.13 -9.33
C VAL A 86 16.01 -4.54 -10.71
N VAL A 87 15.11 -4.94 -11.60
CA VAL A 87 15.45 -5.30 -12.97
C VAL A 87 15.78 -4.01 -13.73
N ARG A 88 17.08 -3.68 -13.80
CA ARG A 88 17.60 -2.57 -14.60
C ARG A 88 17.90 -3.00 -16.04
N LYS A 89 17.03 -3.80 -16.67
CA LYS A 89 17.25 -4.19 -18.06
C LYS A 89 16.83 -3.03 -18.97
N THR A 90 17.77 -2.50 -19.74
CA THR A 90 17.44 -1.65 -20.88
C THR A 90 16.54 -2.46 -21.82
N PRO A 91 15.33 -1.97 -22.18
CA PRO A 91 14.50 -2.66 -23.15
C PRO A 91 15.27 -2.77 -24.47
N LYS A 92 15.44 -3.99 -24.98
CA LYS A 92 15.96 -4.20 -26.33
C LYS A 92 14.87 -3.76 -27.30
N LEU A 93 15.06 -2.61 -27.93
CA LEU A 93 14.21 -2.17 -29.03
C LEU A 93 14.45 -3.08 -30.23
N PRO A 94 13.40 -3.58 -30.91
CA PRO A 94 13.55 -4.24 -32.19
C PRO A 94 14.28 -3.31 -33.17
N ASN A 95 15.20 -3.84 -33.98
CA ASN A 95 15.78 -3.06 -35.07
C ASN A 95 14.67 -2.78 -36.09
N LEU A 96 14.16 -1.55 -36.08
CA LEU A 96 13.11 -1.08 -37.00
C LEU A 96 13.66 -0.63 -38.36
N ILE A 97 14.96 -0.81 -38.61
CA ILE A 97 15.63 -0.39 -39.84
C ILE A 97 16.13 -1.64 -40.57
N PRO A 98 15.57 -1.98 -41.74
CA PRO A 98 16.12 -2.98 -42.64
C PRO A 98 17.49 -2.52 -43.18
N ARG A 99 18.45 -3.44 -43.27
CA ARG A 99 19.73 -3.22 -43.98
C ARG A 99 19.55 -3.36 -45.48
#